data_AF-A0A1M6ESZ0-F1
#
_entry.id   AF-A0A1M6ESZ0-F1
#
_cell.length_a   1.000
_cell.length_b   1.000
_cell.length_c   1.000
_cell.angle_alpha   90.00
_cell.angle_beta   90.00
_cell.angle_gamma   90.00
#
_symmetry.space_group_name_H-M   'P 1'
#
loop_
_entity.id
_entity.type
_entity.pdbx_description
1 polymer ?
#
loop_
_entity_poly.entity_id
_entity_poly.type
_entity_poly.pdbx_seq_one_letter_code
_entity_poly.pdbx_strand_id
1 'polypeptide(L)'
;MSNSKWVRLINKLVENSERVLKIEFKKVQHTLIGELYLDQDTAFGFDYWQNGFEGNSSLGGWLMFKEIEYLFFPKVADLVKHVEQDLEQIEALINSVGKFSLETDVRGLKVVCYRV
;
A
#
# COMPACT_ATOMS: atom_id res chain seq x y z
N MET A 1 1.50 -6.16 -11.78
CA MET A 1 2.73 -6.27 -10.95
C MET A 1 2.94 -7.74 -10.57
N SER A 2 4.17 -8.26 -10.47
CA SER A 2 4.40 -9.66 -10.06
C SER A 2 4.24 -9.84 -8.55
N ASN A 3 3.89 -11.07 -8.13
CA ASN A 3 3.77 -11.47 -6.73
C ASN A 3 5.07 -11.26 -5.93
N SER A 4 6.22 -11.64 -6.49
CA SER A 4 7.52 -11.41 -5.84
C SER A 4 7.82 -9.94 -5.59
N LYS A 5 7.40 -9.06 -6.51
CA LYS A 5 7.57 -7.62 -6.37
C LYS A 5 6.61 -7.03 -5.33
N TRP A 6 5.41 -7.59 -5.21
CA TRP A 6 4.48 -7.28 -4.13
C TRP A 6 5.07 -7.60 -2.77
N VAL A 7 5.53 -8.84 -2.55
CA VAL A 7 6.14 -9.25 -1.28
C VAL A 7 7.29 -8.31 -0.90
N ARG A 8 8.20 -8.03 -1.84
CA ARG A 8 9.32 -7.10 -1.57
C ARG A 8 8.86 -5.68 -1.20
N LEU A 9 7.79 -5.18 -1.83
CA LEU A 9 7.22 -3.88 -1.50
C LEU A 9 6.63 -3.91 -0.08
N ILE A 10 5.82 -4.91 0.25
CA ILE A 10 5.17 -5.02 1.56
C ILE A 10 6.19 -5.18 2.67
N ASN A 11 7.20 -6.06 2.50
CA ASN A 11 8.30 -6.17 3.46
C ASN A 11 8.93 -4.80 3.73
N LYS A 12 9.17 -4.01 2.68
CA LYS A 12 9.80 -2.69 2.83
C LYS A 12 8.91 -1.68 3.55
N LEU A 13 7.60 -1.72 3.29
CA LEU A 13 6.63 -0.86 3.98
C LEU A 13 6.49 -1.25 5.46
N VAL A 14 6.47 -2.55 5.78
CA VAL A 14 6.46 -3.07 7.16
C VAL A 14 7.71 -2.66 7.92
N GLU A 15 8.91 -2.84 7.33
CA GLU A 15 10.19 -2.41 7.91
C GLU A 15 10.27 -0.91 8.23
N ASN A 16 9.38 -0.10 7.63
CA ASN A 16 9.36 1.37 7.75
C ASN A 16 7.94 1.85 8.12
N SER A 17 7.15 1.02 8.81
CA SER A 17 5.74 1.30 9.06
C SER A 17 5.53 2.57 9.91
N GLU A 18 6.52 2.96 10.71
CA GLU A 18 6.52 4.20 11.48
C GLU A 18 6.51 5.47 10.61
N ARG A 19 6.90 5.33 9.33
CA ARG A 19 6.98 6.40 8.33
C ARG A 19 5.78 6.41 7.38
N VAL A 20 5.03 5.32 7.35
CA VAL A 20 3.90 5.11 6.44
C VAL A 20 2.62 5.11 7.27
N LEU A 21 2.02 6.28 7.41
CA LEU A 21 0.91 6.51 8.33
C LEU A 21 -0.43 5.99 7.79
N LYS A 22 -0.62 6.05 6.46
CA LYS A 22 -1.86 5.64 5.81
C LYS A 22 -1.62 5.12 4.40
N ILE A 23 -2.24 3.98 4.11
CA ILE A 23 -2.28 3.35 2.79
C ILE A 23 -3.72 3.05 2.44
N GLU A 24 -4.18 3.61 1.34
CA GLU A 24 -5.47 3.30 0.72
C GLU A 24 -5.25 2.36 -0.46
N PHE A 25 -6.25 1.55 -0.80
CA PHE A 25 -6.23 0.71 -1.99
C PHE A 25 -7.58 0.70 -2.67
N LYS A 26 -7.55 0.48 -3.98
CA LYS A 26 -8.75 0.23 -4.78
C LYS A 26 -8.69 -1.16 -5.39
N LYS A 27 -9.80 -1.90 -5.36
CA LYS A 27 -9.92 -3.16 -6.10
C LYS A 27 -10.28 -2.92 -7.56
N VAL A 28 -9.78 -3.76 -8.48
CA VAL A 28 -10.07 -3.68 -9.92
C VAL A 28 -11.57 -3.77 -10.22
N GLN A 29 -12.30 -4.64 -9.51
CA GLN A 29 -13.72 -4.91 -9.75
C GLN A 29 -14.66 -4.09 -8.85
N HIS A 30 -14.15 -3.16 -8.04
CA HIS A 30 -14.96 -2.42 -7.09
C HIS A 30 -14.61 -0.93 -7.08
N THR A 31 -15.62 -0.10 -6.83
CA THR A 31 -15.45 1.34 -6.64
C THR A 31 -15.06 1.74 -5.22
N LEU A 32 -15.04 0.81 -4.27
CA LEU A 32 -14.75 1.11 -2.86
C LEU A 32 -13.25 1.27 -2.67
N ILE A 33 -12.88 2.27 -1.88
CA ILE A 33 -11.54 2.47 -1.37
C ILE A 33 -11.46 1.81 0.00
N GLY A 34 -10.52 0.87 0.13
CA GLY A 34 -10.18 0.25 1.41
C GLY A 34 -8.90 0.87 1.98
N GLU A 35 -8.62 0.55 3.23
CA GLU A 35 -7.37 0.89 3.90
C GLU A 35 -6.60 -0.39 4.17
N LEU A 36 -5.28 -0.34 3.96
CA LEU A 36 -4.36 -1.42 4.28
C LEU A 36 -3.66 -1.09 5.60
N TYR A 37 -3.68 -2.04 6.53
CA TYR A 37 -3.09 -1.90 7.86
C TYR A 37 -1.77 -2.66 7.90
N LEU A 38 -0.67 -1.92 7.91
CA LEU A 38 0.68 -2.47 8.06
C LEU A 38 1.35 -1.82 9.27
N ASP A 39 1.92 -2.64 10.13
CA ASP A 39 2.68 -2.23 11.31
C ASP A 39 3.95 -3.09 11.43
N GLN A 40 4.70 -2.90 12.52
CA GLN A 40 5.95 -3.63 12.77
C GLN A 40 5.73 -5.11 13.08
N ASP A 41 4.53 -5.49 13.49
CA ASP A 41 4.18 -6.87 13.85
C ASP A 41 3.66 -7.67 12.65
N THR A 42 3.31 -6.97 11.55
CA THR A 42 2.83 -7.57 10.31
C THR A 42 3.89 -8.50 9.69
N ALA A 43 3.62 -9.80 9.63
CA ALA A 43 4.58 -10.83 9.28
C ALA A 43 4.25 -11.62 8.01
N PHE A 44 5.26 -11.86 7.16
CA PHE A 44 5.12 -12.78 6.03
C PHE A 44 4.88 -14.21 6.52
N GLY A 45 3.89 -14.88 5.95
CA GLY A 45 3.46 -16.22 6.34
C GLY A 45 2.36 -16.24 7.42
N PHE A 46 1.97 -15.08 7.95
CA PHE A 46 0.91 -14.92 8.95
C PHE A 46 -0.13 -13.88 8.54
N ASP A 47 0.31 -12.69 8.15
CA ASP A 47 -0.55 -11.57 7.73
C ASP A 47 -0.67 -11.48 6.21
N TYR A 48 0.42 -11.79 5.51
CA TYR A 48 0.48 -11.80 4.06
C TYR A 48 1.35 -12.93 3.55
N TRP A 49 1.04 -13.40 2.34
CA TRP A 49 1.74 -14.47 1.66
C TRP A 49 2.18 -14.03 0.28
N GLN A 50 2.63 -15.00 -0.50
CA GLN A 50 3.05 -14.84 -1.89
C GLN A 50 2.00 -14.19 -2.82
N ASN A 51 0.73 -14.15 -2.46
CA ASN A 51 -0.36 -13.78 -3.38
C ASN A 51 -1.39 -12.80 -2.81
N GLY A 52 -1.29 -12.40 -1.55
CA GLY A 52 -2.29 -11.54 -0.92
C GLY A 52 -2.10 -11.39 0.59
N PHE A 53 -3.06 -10.70 1.19
CA PHE A 53 -3.20 -10.46 2.62
C PHE A 53 -4.39 -11.24 3.20
N GLU A 54 -4.34 -11.55 4.49
CA GLU A 54 -5.48 -12.03 5.26
C GLU A 54 -5.75 -11.08 6.44
N GLY A 55 -6.87 -10.35 6.39
CA GLY A 55 -7.30 -9.53 7.54
C GLY A 55 -6.63 -8.16 7.69
N ASN A 56 -5.50 -7.88 7.03
CA ASN A 56 -4.83 -6.57 7.08
C ASN A 56 -5.51 -5.46 6.26
N SER A 57 -6.83 -5.52 6.07
CA SER A 57 -7.56 -4.49 5.32
C SER A 57 -8.94 -4.19 5.87
N SER A 58 -9.38 -2.94 5.69
CA SER A 58 -10.68 -2.45 6.16
C SER A 58 -11.90 -3.14 5.50
N LEU A 59 -11.69 -3.80 4.36
CA LEU A 59 -12.75 -4.53 3.64
C LEU A 59 -12.91 -5.98 4.13
N GLY A 60 -12.05 -6.43 5.05
CA GLY A 60 -12.07 -7.78 5.61
C GLY A 60 -11.72 -8.90 4.62
N GLY A 61 -11.57 -10.10 5.16
CA GLY A 61 -11.27 -11.30 4.38
C GLY A 61 -9.93 -11.27 3.66
N TRP A 62 -9.83 -12.07 2.61
CA TRP A 62 -8.65 -12.15 1.76
C TRP A 62 -8.61 -11.00 0.74
N LEU A 63 -7.44 -10.39 0.60
CA LEU A 63 -7.16 -9.38 -0.41
C LEU A 63 -6.03 -9.89 -1.31
N MET A 64 -6.37 -10.32 -2.52
CA MET A 64 -5.36 -10.86 -3.43
C MET A 64 -4.63 -9.72 -4.13
N PHE A 65 -3.31 -9.85 -4.31
CA PHE A 65 -2.50 -8.84 -5.02
C PHE A 65 -3.00 -8.52 -6.43
N LYS A 66 -3.55 -9.52 -7.13
CA LYS A 66 -4.13 -9.37 -8.47
C LYS A 66 -5.43 -8.57 -8.49
N GLU A 67 -6.08 -8.42 -7.34
CA GLU A 67 -7.34 -7.67 -7.21
C GLU A 67 -7.07 -6.18 -6.96
N ILE A 68 -5.84 -5.80 -6.59
CA ILE A 68 -5.51 -4.41 -6.27
C ILE A 68 -5.15 -3.68 -7.57
N GLU A 69 -5.94 -2.65 -7.89
CA GLU A 69 -5.70 -1.75 -9.01
C GLU A 69 -4.54 -0.80 -8.71
N TYR A 70 -4.60 -0.16 -7.54
CA TYR A 70 -3.55 0.72 -7.05
C TYR A 70 -3.48 0.73 -5.52
N LEU A 71 -2.30 1.08 -5.01
CA LEU A 71 -2.13 1.63 -3.67
C LEU A 71 -2.05 3.15 -3.76
N PHE A 72 -2.57 3.85 -2.76
CA PHE A 72 -2.54 5.30 -2.66
C PHE A 72 -2.08 5.74 -1.28
N PHE A 73 -1.08 6.61 -1.25
CA PHE A 73 -0.53 7.20 -0.04
C PHE A 73 -0.98 8.66 -0.01
N PRO A 74 -2.04 9.00 0.76
CA PRO A 74 -2.57 10.34 0.79
C PRO A 74 -1.58 11.30 1.45
N LYS A 75 -1.49 12.53 0.94
CA LYS A 75 -0.68 13.60 1.56
C LYS A 75 -1.13 13.87 2.99
N VAL A 76 -2.43 13.87 3.24
CA VAL A 76 -3.02 14.05 4.58
C VAL A 76 -3.52 12.69 5.07
N ALA A 77 -2.85 12.14 6.09
CA ALA A 77 -3.17 10.85 6.68
C ALA A 77 -4.38 10.93 7.64
N ASP A 78 -4.49 12.04 8.38
CA ASP A 78 -5.59 12.31 9.30
C ASP A 78 -6.06 13.76 9.10
N LEU A 79 -7.29 13.92 8.57
CA LEU A 79 -7.88 15.23 8.29
C LEU A 79 -8.23 16.02 9.57
N VAL A 80 -8.56 15.33 10.66
CA VAL A 80 -8.98 15.96 11.92
C VAL A 80 -7.77 16.49 12.67
N LYS A 81 -6.68 15.71 12.69
CA LYS A 81 -5.42 16.09 13.35
C LYS A 81 -4.46 16.84 12.45
N HIS A 82 -4.81 17.03 11.17
CA HIS A 82 -3.94 17.62 10.14
C HIS A 82 -2.56 16.96 10.07
N VAL A 83 -2.54 15.63 10.15
CA VAL A 83 -1.29 14.86 10.05
C VAL A 83 -0.97 14.63 8.58
N GLU A 84 0.17 15.15 8.13
CA GLU A 84 0.68 14.92 6.78
C GLU A 84 1.67 13.76 6.72
N GLN A 85 1.73 13.07 5.58
CA GLN A 85 2.72 12.05 5.26
C GLN A 85 3.83 12.62 4.38
N ASP A 86 5.06 12.19 4.63
CA ASP A 86 6.21 12.54 3.77
C ASP A 86 6.20 11.70 2.49
N LEU A 87 5.59 12.26 1.43
CA LEU A 87 5.46 11.57 0.14
C LEU A 87 6.80 11.36 -0.55
N GLU A 88 7.78 12.26 -0.36
CA GLU A 88 9.11 12.11 -0.97
C GLU A 88 9.85 10.93 -0.34
N GLN A 89 9.74 10.78 0.99
CA GLN A 89 10.27 9.62 1.70
C GLN A 89 9.59 8.32 1.28
N ILE A 90 8.26 8.31 1.17
CA ILE A 90 7.51 7.11 0.74
C ILE A 90 7.89 6.73 -0.70
N GLU A 91 8.01 7.71 -1.60
CA GLU A 91 8.46 7.48 -2.97
C GLU A 91 9.88 6.91 -3.02
N ALA A 92 10.80 7.45 -2.22
CA ALA A 92 12.17 6.94 -2.11
C ALA A 92 12.19 5.49 -1.59
N LEU A 93 11.36 5.16 -0.58
CA LEU A 93 11.21 3.81 -0.07
C LEU A 93 10.72 2.85 -1.17
N ILE A 94 9.68 3.22 -1.91
CA ILE A 94 9.13 2.40 -2.99
C ILE A 94 10.18 2.20 -4.09
N ASN A 95 10.85 3.27 -4.53
CA ASN A 95 11.87 3.21 -5.57
C ASN A 95 13.12 2.41 -5.15
N SER A 96 13.41 2.32 -3.84
CA SER A 96 14.49 1.46 -3.33
C SER A 96 14.23 -0.04 -3.54
N VAL A 97 12.97 -0.44 -3.65
CA VAL A 97 12.57 -1.84 -3.89
C VAL A 97 12.75 -2.22 -5.36
N GLY A 98 12.52 -1.27 -6.28
CA GLY A 98 12.62 -1.46 -7.72
C GLY A 98 11.85 -0.41 -8.50
N LYS A 99 11.69 -0.60 -9.82
CA LYS A 99 10.96 0.37 -10.67
C LYS A 99 9.45 0.17 -10.59
N PHE A 100 8.69 1.13 -10.07
CA PHE A 100 7.22 1.09 -10.02
C PHE A 100 6.59 2.07 -11.00
N SER A 101 5.31 1.85 -11.33
CA SER A 101 4.51 2.85 -12.04
C SER A 101 3.91 3.79 -11.00
N LEU A 102 4.53 4.95 -10.83
CA LEU A 102 4.12 5.95 -9.86
C LEU A 102 3.37 7.10 -10.55
N GLU A 103 2.30 7.57 -9.92
CA GLU A 103 1.60 8.80 -10.29
C GLU A 103 1.48 9.67 -9.04
N THR A 104 1.96 10.91 -9.10
CA THR A 104 1.92 11.84 -7.96
C THR A 104 1.10 13.06 -8.33
N ASP A 105 0.21 13.48 -7.44
CA ASP A 105 -0.54 14.73 -7.56
C ASP A 105 -0.64 15.45 -6.20
N VAL A 106 -1.36 16.57 -6.15
CA VAL A 106 -1.52 17.38 -4.92
C VAL A 106 -2.16 16.63 -3.75
N ARG A 107 -2.84 15.51 -4.02
CA ARG A 107 -3.54 14.69 -3.02
C ARG A 107 -2.67 13.58 -2.47
N GLY A 108 -1.67 13.10 -3.21
CA GLY A 108 -0.87 11.96 -2.77
C GLY A 108 -0.06 11.27 -3.86
N LEU A 109 0.54 10.15 -3.47
CA LEU A 109 1.33 9.26 -4.31
C LEU A 109 0.54 7.97 -4.59
N LYS A 110 0.43 7.60 -5.86
CA LYS A 110 -0.24 6.37 -6.30
C LYS A 110 0.76 5.39 -6.90
N VAL A 111 0.69 4.14 -6.45
CA VAL A 111 1.39 3.00 -7.06
C VAL A 111 0.39 2.22 -7.89
N VAL A 112 0.57 2.21 -9.22
CA VAL A 112 -0.29 1.43 -10.12
C VAL A 112 0.14 -0.04 -10.11
N CYS A 113 -0.74 -0.90 -9.63
CA CYS A 113 -0.48 -2.33 -9.39
C CYS A 113 -0.98 -3.21 -10.54
N TYR A 114 -2.12 -2.83 -11.10
CA TYR A 114 -2.76 -3.49 -12.24
C TYR A 114 -3.19 -2.42 -13.26
N ARG A 115 -2.97 -2.69 -14.54
CA ARG A 115 -3.51 -1.91 -15.66
C ARG A 115 -4.39 -2.85 -16.47
N VAL A 116 -5.62 -2.42 -16.75
CA VAL A 116 -6.56 -3.10 -17.65
C VAL A 116 -6.09 -2.90 -19.09
#